data_AF-A0A7K6WDL2-F1
#
_entry.id   AF-A0A7K6WDL2-F1
#
_cell.length_a   1.000
_cell.length_b   1.000
_cell.length_c   1.000
_cell.angle_alpha   90.00
_cell.angle_beta   90.00
_cell.angle_gamma   90.00
#
_symmetry.space_group_name_H-M   'P 1'
#
loop_
_entity.id
_entity.type
_entity.pdbx_description
1 polymer ?
#
loop_
_entity_poly.entity_id
_entity_poly.type
_entity_poly.pdbx_seq_one_letter_code
_entity_poly.pdbx_strand_id
1 'polypeptide(L)'
;LLYFFPTRAIYFAAYSGVKERLNAVLVPESKKVHMLSAACAGITSSTLTNPIWLVKTRMQLEARVKGEMASNALKCAMHVYRTEGLRGFYRGITASYAGVSETIIHFVIYEALKQQLRNSHHSFSPPLTLSPNSHDFFGLMGAAAISKTCASCIAYPHEVIRTRLREEGSRYRSFIQTLQLVVREEGPLALYRGLLAHLIRQIPNTAIMMATYELIIHLASS
;
A
#
# COMPACT_ATOMS: atom_id res chain seq x y z
N LEU A 1 -0.68 16.47 -3.65
CA LEU A 1 0.51 16.19 -4.50
C LEU A 1 1.82 16.45 -3.76
N LEU A 2 1.95 17.55 -3.00
CA LEU A 2 3.19 17.94 -2.28
C LEU A 2 3.86 16.82 -1.45
N TYR A 3 3.09 15.98 -0.75
CA TYR A 3 3.63 14.93 0.14
C TYR A 3 3.94 13.60 -0.55
N PHE A 4 3.49 13.42 -1.78
CA PHE A 4 3.69 12.15 -2.51
C PHE A 4 5.16 11.99 -2.91
N PHE A 5 5.77 13.05 -3.43
CA PHE A 5 7.17 13.07 -3.83
C PHE A 5 8.16 12.75 -2.71
N PRO A 6 8.13 13.40 -1.53
CA PRO A 6 9.06 13.10 -0.45
C PRO A 6 8.88 11.68 0.11
N THR A 7 7.63 11.19 0.21
CA THR A 7 7.37 9.81 0.65
C THR A 7 7.99 8.79 -0.31
N ARG A 8 7.87 9.03 -1.62
CA ARG A 8 8.47 8.19 -2.66
C ARG A 8 10.00 8.30 -2.66
N ALA A 9 10.55 9.50 -2.48
CA ALA A 9 11.99 9.69 -2.40
C ALA A 9 12.61 8.91 -1.23
N ILE A 10 12.02 9.00 -0.04
CA ILE A 10 12.45 8.23 1.15
C ILE A 10 12.35 6.73 0.87
N TYR A 11 11.25 6.28 0.25
CA TYR A 11 11.07 4.88 -0.10
C TYR A 11 12.16 4.39 -1.05
N PHE A 12 12.42 5.10 -2.16
CA PHE A 12 13.42 4.68 -3.14
C PHE A 12 14.84 4.75 -2.57
N ALA A 13 15.17 5.77 -1.78
CA ALA A 13 16.46 5.85 -1.12
C ALA A 13 16.70 4.66 -0.16
N ALA A 14 15.70 4.36 0.69
CA ALA A 14 15.77 3.20 1.58
C ALA A 14 15.81 1.88 0.81
N TYR A 15 15.04 1.76 -0.27
CA TYR A 15 15.01 0.58 -1.12
C TYR A 15 16.38 0.30 -1.73
N SER A 16 16.99 1.30 -2.37
CA SER A 16 18.30 1.16 -3.02
C SER A 16 19.38 0.79 -2.01
N GLY A 17 19.42 1.46 -0.86
CA GLY A 17 20.41 1.16 0.19
C GLY A 17 20.27 -0.24 0.77
N VAL A 18 19.04 -0.71 1.02
CA VAL A 18 18.81 -2.08 1.51
C VAL A 18 19.12 -3.11 0.42
N LYS A 19 18.76 -2.82 -0.83
CA LYS A 19 19.03 -3.71 -1.97
C LYS A 19 20.53 -3.96 -2.14
N GLU A 20 21.34 -2.91 -2.08
CA GLU A 20 22.80 -2.99 -2.19
C GLU A 20 23.40 -3.88 -1.09
N ARG A 21 22.95 -3.68 0.16
CA ARG A 21 23.40 -4.49 1.31
C ARG A 21 22.96 -5.94 1.20
N LEU A 22 21.74 -6.21 0.74
CA LEU A 22 21.22 -7.57 0.58
C LEU A 22 21.84 -8.29 -0.61
N ASN A 23 22.12 -7.61 -1.72
CA ASN A 23 22.85 -8.17 -2.87
C ASN A 23 24.27 -8.62 -2.50
N ALA A 24 24.87 -8.06 -1.44
CA ALA A 24 26.18 -8.50 -0.93
C ALA A 24 26.13 -9.79 -0.11
N VAL A 25 24.94 -10.21 0.37
CA VAL A 25 24.76 -11.36 1.28
C VAL A 25 23.94 -12.48 0.65
N LEU A 26 22.98 -12.12 -0.21
CA LEU A 26 22.07 -13.03 -0.91
C LEU A 26 22.41 -13.09 -2.40
N VAL A 27 21.81 -14.04 -3.11
CA VAL A 27 21.91 -14.10 -4.58
C VAL A 27 21.45 -12.76 -5.18
N PRO A 28 22.32 -12.07 -5.93
CA PRO A 28 22.01 -10.76 -6.50
C PRO A 28 20.75 -10.77 -7.37
N GLU A 29 19.94 -9.72 -7.27
CA GLU A 29 18.68 -9.52 -8.03
C GLU A 29 17.66 -10.67 -7.87
N SER A 30 17.77 -11.47 -6.81
CA SER A 30 16.76 -12.48 -6.52
C SER A 30 15.45 -11.84 -6.07
N LYS A 31 14.33 -12.52 -6.34
CA LYS A 31 12.99 -12.12 -5.86
C LYS A 31 12.97 -11.79 -4.37
N LYS A 32 13.69 -12.58 -3.56
CA LYS A 32 13.80 -12.40 -2.11
C LYS A 32 14.45 -11.06 -1.75
N VAL A 33 15.51 -10.66 -2.46
CA VAL A 33 16.17 -9.37 -2.27
C VAL A 33 15.20 -8.22 -2.55
N HIS A 34 14.49 -8.26 -3.68
CA HIS A 34 13.52 -7.22 -4.01
C HIS A 34 12.38 -7.14 -2.98
N MET A 35 11.85 -8.28 -2.52
CA MET A 35 10.80 -8.32 -1.50
C MET A 35 11.26 -7.76 -0.15
N LEU A 36 12.42 -8.20 0.34
CA LEU A 36 12.96 -7.73 1.63
C LEU A 36 13.33 -6.24 1.56
N SER A 37 13.94 -5.80 0.46
CA SER A 37 14.25 -4.38 0.24
C SER A 37 12.99 -3.53 0.21
N ALA A 38 11.93 -4.00 -0.47
CA ALA A 38 10.63 -3.32 -0.49
C ALA A 38 9.98 -3.27 0.90
N ALA A 39 10.05 -4.35 1.67
CA ALA A 39 9.51 -4.40 3.02
C ALA A 39 10.23 -3.41 3.96
N CYS A 40 11.57 -3.44 3.98
CA CYS A 40 12.37 -2.51 4.78
C CYS A 40 12.14 -1.05 4.35
N ALA A 41 12.12 -0.78 3.05
CA ALA A 41 11.81 0.56 2.53
C ALA A 41 10.40 1.03 2.93
N GLY A 42 9.42 0.14 2.89
CA GLY A 42 8.05 0.40 3.34
C GLY A 42 7.96 0.74 4.82
N ILE A 43 8.67 0.01 5.68
CA ILE A 43 8.75 0.25 7.13
C ILE A 43 9.43 1.60 7.41
N THR A 44 10.59 1.85 6.80
CA THR A 44 11.35 3.10 6.97
C THR A 44 10.55 4.30 6.50
N SER A 45 9.99 4.24 5.30
CA SER A 45 9.14 5.31 4.75
C SER A 45 7.91 5.54 5.61
N SER A 46 7.24 4.47 6.08
CA SER A 46 6.09 4.59 6.98
C SER A 46 6.47 5.26 8.30
N THR A 47 7.61 4.91 8.88
CA THR A 47 8.08 5.47 10.16
C THR A 47 8.36 6.97 10.05
N LEU A 48 9.08 7.37 9.01
CA LEU A 48 9.45 8.77 8.80
C LEU A 48 8.26 9.64 8.42
N THR A 49 7.30 9.09 7.67
CA THR A 49 6.14 9.84 7.19
C THR A 49 4.91 9.76 8.10
N ASN A 50 4.91 8.89 9.12
CA ASN A 50 3.74 8.69 9.99
C ASN A 50 3.23 9.99 10.65
N PRO A 51 4.09 10.87 11.21
CA PRO A 51 3.62 12.11 11.85
C PRO A 51 2.80 12.99 10.90
N ILE A 52 3.27 13.13 9.65
CA ILE A 52 2.60 13.93 8.62
C ILE A 52 1.28 13.29 8.21
N TRP A 53 1.29 11.97 7.99
CA TRP A 53 0.08 11.21 7.66
C TRP A 53 -0.98 11.27 8.75
N LEU A 54 -0.56 11.24 10.02
CA LEU A 54 -1.46 11.34 11.15
C LEU A 54 -2.15 12.69 11.20
N VAL A 55 -1.40 13.79 11.13
CA VAL A 55 -1.95 15.16 11.12
C VAL A 55 -2.96 15.33 9.98
N LYS A 56 -2.58 14.88 8.78
CA LYS A 56 -3.48 14.93 7.62
C LYS A 56 -4.75 14.11 7.83
N THR A 57 -4.64 12.90 8.38
CA THR A 57 -5.80 12.03 8.62
C THR A 57 -6.74 12.67 9.63
N ARG A 58 -6.22 13.25 10.72
CA ARG A 58 -7.05 13.94 11.71
C ARG A 58 -7.75 15.16 11.15
N MET A 59 -7.06 16.00 10.39
CA MET A 59 -7.69 17.14 9.72
C MET A 59 -8.82 16.71 8.78
N GLN A 60 -8.64 15.61 8.04
CA GLN A 60 -9.69 15.08 7.15
C GLN A 60 -10.88 14.51 7.93
N LEU A 61 -10.65 13.87 9.08
CA LEU A 61 -11.70 13.37 9.96
C LEU A 61 -12.45 14.54 10.62
N GLU A 62 -11.74 15.55 11.14
CA GLU A 62 -12.32 16.78 11.70
C GLU A 62 -13.21 17.50 10.69
N ALA A 63 -12.73 17.68 9.45
CA ALA A 63 -13.48 18.33 8.39
C ALA A 63 -14.78 17.59 8.05
N ARG A 64 -14.79 16.25 8.13
CA ARG A 64 -16.02 15.46 7.93
C ARG A 64 -17.04 15.66 9.05
N VAL A 65 -16.59 15.88 10.28
CA VAL A 65 -17.49 16.06 11.44
C VAL A 65 -18.02 17.49 11.53
N LYS A 66 -17.17 18.49 11.29
CA LYS A 66 -17.50 19.92 11.48
C LYS A 66 -17.97 20.64 10.22
N GLY A 67 -17.84 20.03 9.03
CA GLY A 67 -18.23 20.65 7.76
C GLY A 67 -17.24 21.70 7.23
N GLU A 68 -16.21 22.07 7.99
CA GLU A 68 -15.18 23.04 7.60
C GLU A 68 -13.76 22.54 7.93
N MET A 69 -12.79 22.77 7.02
CA MET A 69 -11.35 22.61 7.29
C MET A 69 -10.82 23.81 8.08
N ALA A 70 -11.30 24.03 9.31
CA ALA A 70 -10.94 25.20 10.09
C ALA A 70 -9.55 25.11 10.78
N SER A 71 -8.89 23.95 10.76
CA SER A 71 -7.60 23.73 11.46
C SER A 71 -6.39 23.80 10.52
N ASN A 72 -5.45 24.72 10.81
CA ASN A 72 -4.13 24.70 10.19
C ASN A 72 -3.39 23.42 10.57
N ALA A 73 -2.64 22.81 9.65
CA ALA A 73 -1.83 21.61 9.92
C ALA A 73 -0.90 21.78 11.13
N LEU A 74 -0.32 22.98 11.30
CA LEU A 74 0.51 23.32 12.46
C LEU A 74 -0.29 23.36 13.78
N LYS A 75 -1.55 23.85 13.74
CA LYS A 75 -2.43 23.85 14.93
C LYS A 75 -2.78 22.41 15.32
N CYS A 76 -3.12 21.56 14.35
CA CYS A 76 -3.38 20.14 14.59
C CYS A 76 -2.13 19.44 15.16
N ALA A 77 -0.95 19.66 14.56
CA ALA A 77 0.30 19.09 15.07
C ALA A 77 0.63 19.55 16.50
N MET A 78 0.50 20.86 16.79
CA MET A 78 0.71 21.41 18.13
C MET A 78 -0.30 20.84 19.14
N HIS A 79 -1.56 20.66 18.73
CA HIS A 79 -2.59 20.03 19.54
C HIS A 79 -2.22 18.59 19.90
N VAL A 80 -1.84 17.77 18.91
CA VAL A 80 -1.38 16.39 19.12
C VAL A 80 -0.19 16.35 20.09
N TYR A 81 0.78 17.23 19.90
CA TYR A 81 1.96 17.30 20.78
C TYR A 81 1.57 17.62 22.24
N ARG A 82 0.62 18.55 22.44
CA ARG A 82 0.17 18.95 23.79
C ARG A 82 -0.70 17.90 24.47
N THR A 83 -1.55 17.19 23.73
CA THR A 83 -2.51 16.23 24.31
C THR A 83 -1.97 14.81 24.43
N GLU A 84 -1.14 14.38 23.48
CA GLU A 84 -0.67 12.99 23.38
C GLU A 84 0.86 12.85 23.40
N GLY A 85 1.58 13.97 23.34
CA GLY A 85 3.03 13.99 23.24
C GLY A 85 3.56 13.39 21.93
N LEU A 86 4.85 13.05 21.93
CA LEU A 86 5.52 12.49 20.75
C LEU A 86 4.94 11.13 20.33
N ARG A 87 4.44 10.32 21.27
CA ARG A 87 3.85 9.01 20.98
C ARG A 87 2.54 9.13 20.18
N GLY A 88 1.81 10.23 20.32
CA GLY A 88 0.59 10.50 19.55
C GLY A 88 0.83 10.48 18.04
N PHE A 89 1.96 11.02 17.57
CA PHE A 89 2.32 11.05 16.14
C PHE A 89 2.59 9.69 15.52
N TYR A 90 2.81 8.65 16.33
CA TYR A 90 3.08 7.28 15.88
C TYR A 90 1.85 6.38 15.96
N ARG A 91 0.67 6.92 16.29
CA ARG A 91 -0.57 6.13 16.26
C ARG A 91 -0.87 5.59 14.86
N GLY A 92 -1.35 4.36 14.84
CA GLY A 92 -1.64 3.63 13.60
C GLY A 92 -0.41 3.05 12.88
N ILE A 93 0.80 3.25 13.38
CA ILE A 93 2.02 2.73 12.71
C ILE A 93 2.03 1.19 12.62
N THR A 94 1.50 0.51 13.63
CA THR A 94 1.36 -0.96 13.62
C THR A 94 0.44 -1.43 12.49
N ALA A 95 -0.64 -0.67 12.21
CA ALA A 95 -1.53 -0.94 11.08
C ALA A 95 -0.86 -0.57 9.74
N SER A 96 0.02 0.44 9.71
CA SER A 96 0.85 0.74 8.54
C SER A 96 1.80 -0.43 8.22
N TYR A 97 2.44 -1.01 9.24
CA TYR A 97 3.29 -2.20 9.06
C TYR A 97 2.51 -3.42 8.61
N ALA A 98 1.30 -3.63 9.13
CA ALA A 98 0.41 -4.67 8.60
C ALA A 98 0.13 -4.47 7.10
N GLY A 99 0.06 -3.22 6.62
CA GLY A 99 -0.04 -2.90 5.18
C GLY A 99 1.17 -3.37 4.35
N VAL A 100 2.36 -3.51 4.94
CA VAL A 100 3.51 -4.09 4.21
C VAL A 100 3.25 -5.56 3.85
N SER A 101 2.53 -6.29 4.70
CA SER A 101 2.15 -7.68 4.42
C SER A 101 1.23 -7.82 3.20
N GLU A 102 0.43 -6.80 2.87
CA GLU A 102 -0.38 -6.78 1.64
C GLU A 102 0.49 -6.97 0.39
N THR A 103 1.67 -6.37 0.36
CA THR A 103 2.60 -6.50 -0.77
C THR A 103 3.12 -7.93 -0.90
N ILE A 104 3.36 -8.60 0.23
CA ILE A 104 3.80 -9.99 0.28
C ILE A 104 2.68 -10.91 -0.21
N ILE A 105 1.45 -10.72 0.27
CA ILE A 105 0.27 -11.49 -0.14
C ILE A 105 0.04 -11.33 -1.65
N HIS A 106 0.07 -10.09 -2.13
CA HIS A 106 -0.04 -9.79 -3.56
C HIS A 106 1.02 -10.54 -4.37
N PHE A 107 2.28 -10.49 -3.94
CA PHE A 107 3.37 -11.16 -4.63
C PHE A 107 3.17 -12.68 -4.69
N VAL A 108 2.80 -13.32 -3.58
CA VAL A 108 2.54 -14.77 -3.51
C VAL A 108 1.42 -15.18 -4.47
N ILE A 109 0.30 -14.46 -4.45
CA ILE A 109 -0.83 -14.75 -5.35
C ILE A 109 -0.42 -14.49 -6.81
N TYR A 110 0.30 -13.41 -7.07
CA TYR A 110 0.77 -13.08 -8.42
C TYR A 110 1.73 -14.13 -8.98
N GLU A 111 2.66 -14.65 -8.16
CA GLU A 111 3.57 -15.72 -8.57
C GLU A 111 2.81 -17.01 -8.90
N ALA A 112 1.82 -17.37 -8.08
CA ALA A 112 0.96 -18.52 -8.32
C ALA A 112 0.20 -18.37 -9.64
N LEU A 113 -0.43 -17.22 -9.89
CA LEU A 113 -1.16 -16.96 -11.13
C LEU A 113 -0.24 -16.96 -12.36
N LYS A 114 0.97 -16.39 -12.26
CA LYS A 114 1.97 -16.47 -13.33
C LYS A 114 2.37 -17.91 -13.64
N GLN A 115 2.54 -18.75 -12.63
CA GLN A 115 2.86 -20.17 -12.83
C GLN A 115 1.73 -20.91 -13.54
N GLN A 116 0.47 -20.65 -13.16
CA GLN A 116 -0.70 -21.22 -13.83
C GLN A 116 -0.75 -20.78 -15.30
N LEU A 117 -0.55 -19.49 -15.59
CA LEU A 117 -0.54 -18.98 -16.97
C LEU A 117 0.57 -19.63 -17.80
N ARG A 118 1.78 -19.79 -17.24
CA ARG A 118 2.90 -20.48 -17.91
C ARG A 118 2.59 -21.95 -18.18
N ASN A 119 1.96 -22.66 -17.24
CA ASN A 119 1.59 -24.07 -17.40
C ASN A 119 0.52 -24.23 -18.50
N SER A 120 -0.43 -23.30 -18.60
CA SER A 120 -1.41 -23.27 -19.70
C SER A 120 -0.78 -22.95 -21.06
N HIS A 121 0.31 -22.15 -21.08
CA HIS A 121 1.06 -21.79 -22.29
C HIS A 121 2.15 -22.80 -22.68
N HIS A 122 2.42 -23.84 -21.87
CA HIS A 122 3.43 -24.87 -22.18
C HIS A 122 3.09 -25.77 -23.39
N SER A 123 2.00 -25.50 -24.11
CA SER A 123 1.78 -26.00 -25.49
C SER A 123 2.47 -25.15 -26.58
N PHE A 124 3.02 -23.96 -26.28
CA PHE A 124 3.73 -23.13 -27.26
C PHE A 124 4.86 -22.27 -26.59
N SER A 125 6.10 -22.77 -26.68
CA SER A 125 7.38 -22.01 -26.72
C SER A 125 8.09 -21.56 -25.41
N PRO A 126 9.45 -21.36 -25.46
CA PRO A 126 10.43 -21.64 -24.39
C PRO A 126 10.76 -20.42 -23.48
N PRO A 127 11.67 -20.55 -22.48
CA PRO A 127 11.78 -19.59 -21.37
C PRO A 127 12.66 -18.38 -21.74
N LEU A 128 12.29 -17.22 -21.19
CA LEU A 128 13.09 -15.99 -21.13
C LEU A 128 13.36 -15.29 -22.47
N THR A 129 12.32 -14.68 -23.03
CA THR A 129 12.45 -13.35 -23.64
C THR A 129 11.21 -12.54 -23.27
N LEU A 130 11.42 -11.33 -22.76
CA LEU A 130 10.44 -10.24 -22.73
C LEU A 130 10.08 -9.85 -24.18
N SER A 131 9.51 -10.77 -24.96
CA SER A 131 8.93 -10.44 -26.26
C SER A 131 7.47 -10.09 -25.99
N PRO A 132 7.04 -8.85 -26.25
CA PRO A 132 5.69 -8.40 -25.95
C PRO A 132 4.74 -8.94 -27.02
N ASN A 133 4.45 -10.24 -26.97
CA ASN A 133 3.21 -10.72 -27.58
C ASN A 133 2.06 -10.14 -26.75
N SER A 134 1.17 -9.39 -27.41
CA SER A 134 0.04 -8.69 -26.79
C SER A 134 -0.77 -9.60 -25.84
N HIS A 135 -0.95 -10.87 -26.22
CA HIS A 135 -1.68 -11.87 -25.44
C HIS A 135 -1.05 -12.21 -24.08
N ASP A 136 0.28 -12.32 -23.99
CA ASP A 136 0.97 -12.60 -22.71
C ASP A 136 0.91 -11.40 -21.78
N PHE A 137 0.95 -10.19 -22.33
CA PHE A 137 0.87 -8.94 -21.56
C PHE A 137 -0.52 -8.76 -20.92
N PHE A 138 -1.60 -8.94 -21.67
CA PHE A 138 -2.97 -8.86 -21.12
C PHE A 138 -3.22 -9.94 -20.06
N GLY A 139 -2.68 -11.16 -20.26
CA GLY A 139 -2.75 -12.23 -19.26
C GLY A 139 -2.00 -11.90 -17.97
N LEU A 140 -0.77 -11.38 -18.07
CA LEU A 140 0.02 -10.95 -16.92
C LEU A 140 -0.59 -9.74 -16.19
N MET A 141 -1.20 -8.81 -16.92
CA MET A 141 -1.96 -7.70 -16.34
C MET A 141 -3.19 -8.21 -15.60
N GLY A 142 -3.98 -9.11 -16.20
CA GLY A 142 -5.14 -9.71 -15.55
C GLY A 142 -4.74 -10.42 -14.26
N ALA A 143 -3.66 -11.20 -14.29
CA ALA A 143 -3.10 -11.85 -13.11
C ALA A 143 -2.65 -10.83 -12.04
N ALA A 144 -2.01 -9.72 -12.43
CA ALA A 144 -1.62 -8.66 -11.52
C ALA A 144 -2.84 -7.96 -10.88
N ALA A 145 -3.89 -7.68 -11.66
CA ALA A 145 -5.10 -7.03 -11.18
C ALA A 145 -5.90 -7.92 -10.21
N ILE A 146 -6.06 -9.21 -10.56
CA ILE A 146 -6.75 -10.20 -9.71
C ILE A 146 -5.97 -10.41 -8.42
N SER A 147 -4.67 -10.67 -8.50
CA SER A 147 -3.84 -10.86 -7.30
C SER A 147 -3.84 -9.63 -6.40
N LYS A 148 -3.79 -8.41 -6.97
CA LYS A 148 -3.84 -7.18 -6.19
C LYS A 148 -5.18 -7.02 -5.52
N THR A 149 -6.28 -7.25 -6.23
CA THR A 149 -7.64 -7.19 -5.67
C THR A 149 -7.81 -8.18 -4.52
N CYS A 150 -7.42 -9.44 -4.72
CA CYS A 150 -7.49 -10.46 -3.67
C CYS A 150 -6.63 -10.10 -2.45
N ALA A 151 -5.38 -9.65 -2.68
CA ALA A 151 -4.50 -9.24 -1.60
C ALA A 151 -5.03 -8.04 -0.82
N SER A 152 -5.55 -7.03 -1.52
CA SER A 152 -6.17 -5.86 -0.90
C SER A 152 -7.43 -6.25 -0.13
N CYS A 153 -8.26 -7.18 -0.61
CA CYS A 153 -9.42 -7.70 0.14
C CYS A 153 -8.99 -8.44 1.42
N ILE A 154 -7.97 -9.30 1.35
CA ILE A 154 -7.45 -10.05 2.51
C ILE A 154 -6.85 -9.09 3.53
N ALA A 155 -6.06 -8.12 3.06
CA ALA A 155 -5.40 -7.17 3.94
C ALA A 155 -6.36 -6.08 4.43
N TYR A 156 -7.50 -5.83 3.77
CA TYR A 156 -8.36 -4.65 3.99
C TYR A 156 -8.66 -4.28 5.46
N PRO A 157 -8.87 -5.24 6.40
CA PRO A 157 -9.06 -4.92 7.81
C PRO A 157 -7.98 -3.99 8.39
N HIS A 158 -6.74 -4.10 7.92
CA HIS A 158 -5.65 -3.24 8.36
C HIS A 158 -5.85 -1.78 7.95
N GLU A 159 -6.49 -1.49 6.81
CA GLU A 159 -6.79 -0.12 6.38
C GLU A 159 -7.82 0.52 7.30
N VAL A 160 -8.88 -0.20 7.64
CA VAL A 160 -9.92 0.27 8.55
C VAL A 160 -9.35 0.47 9.96
N ILE A 161 -8.56 -0.46 10.47
CA ILE A 161 -7.93 -0.32 11.78
C ILE A 161 -6.96 0.86 11.80
N ARG A 162 -6.23 1.11 10.70
CA ARG A 162 -5.30 2.24 10.59
C ARG A 162 -6.03 3.58 10.73
N THR A 163 -7.17 3.75 10.07
CA THR A 163 -7.95 5.00 10.16
C THR A 163 -8.53 5.19 11.56
N ARG A 164 -9.07 4.13 12.17
CA ARG A 164 -9.58 4.14 13.56
C ARG A 164 -8.48 4.47 14.58
N LEU A 165 -7.28 3.91 14.44
CA LEU A 165 -6.15 4.21 15.33
C LEU A 165 -5.67 5.66 15.20
N ARG A 166 -5.88 6.30 14.05
CA ARG A 166 -5.50 7.71 13.82
C ARG A 166 -6.56 8.71 14.27
N GLU A 167 -7.77 8.23 14.53
CA GLU A 167 -8.85 9.02 15.14
C GLU A 167 -8.39 9.60 16.48
N GLU A 168 -8.87 10.80 16.81
CA GLU A 168 -8.57 11.44 18.09
C GLU A 168 -9.33 10.74 19.23
N GLY A 169 -8.72 10.68 20.42
CA GLY A 169 -9.32 10.08 21.61
C GLY A 169 -8.52 8.90 22.17
N SER A 170 -9.00 8.27 23.24
CA SER A 170 -8.27 7.22 23.97
C SER A 170 -8.78 5.79 23.72
N ARG A 171 -9.84 5.66 22.91
CA ARG A 171 -10.58 4.41 22.64
C ARG A 171 -9.74 3.38 21.87
N TYR A 172 -8.99 3.82 20.87
CA TYR A 172 -8.19 2.96 19.99
C TYR A 172 -6.70 3.12 20.30
N ARG A 173 -6.08 2.14 20.99
CA ARG A 173 -4.66 2.23 21.40
C ARG A 173 -3.73 1.27 20.66
N SER A 174 -4.22 0.11 20.25
CA SER A 174 -3.40 -0.94 19.65
C SER A 174 -4.14 -1.69 18.55
N PHE A 175 -3.40 -2.27 17.60
CA PHE A 175 -3.99 -2.95 16.44
C PHE A 175 -4.99 -4.04 16.84
N ILE A 176 -4.56 -4.98 17.69
CA ILE A 176 -5.38 -6.12 18.09
C ILE A 176 -6.57 -5.66 18.95
N GLN A 177 -6.34 -4.74 19.87
CA GLN A 177 -7.40 -4.16 20.68
C GLN A 177 -8.47 -3.48 19.80
N THR A 178 -8.05 -2.66 18.83
CA THR A 178 -8.96 -1.97 17.91
C THR A 178 -9.69 -2.97 17.02
N LEU A 179 -9.01 -3.99 16.50
CA LEU A 179 -9.63 -5.06 15.72
C LEU A 179 -10.76 -5.74 16.52
N GLN A 180 -10.46 -6.19 17.74
CA GLN A 180 -11.42 -6.85 18.62
C GLN A 180 -12.58 -5.92 18.98
N LEU A 181 -12.30 -4.65 19.27
CA LEU A 181 -13.30 -3.66 19.64
C LEU A 181 -14.27 -3.37 18.49
N VAL A 182 -13.75 -3.18 17.27
CA VAL A 182 -14.56 -2.94 16.07
C VAL A 182 -15.45 -4.14 15.76
N VAL A 183 -14.89 -5.36 15.81
CA VAL A 183 -15.67 -6.59 15.57
C VAL A 183 -16.75 -6.77 16.62
N ARG A 184 -16.46 -6.46 17.89
CA ARG A 184 -17.41 -6.63 19.00
C ARG A 184 -18.54 -5.59 18.99
N GLU A 185 -18.24 -4.34 18.65
CA GLU A 185 -19.22 -3.24 18.72
C GLU A 185 -19.93 -2.95 17.40
N GLU A 186 -19.22 -3.00 16.27
CA GLU A 186 -19.78 -2.67 14.93
C GLU A 186 -20.03 -3.94 14.08
N GLY A 187 -19.56 -5.10 14.52
CA GLY A 187 -19.63 -6.36 13.79
C GLY A 187 -18.48 -6.58 12.80
N PRO A 188 -18.32 -7.81 12.28
CA PRO A 188 -17.23 -8.16 11.36
C PRO A 188 -17.30 -7.42 10.02
N LEU A 189 -18.50 -7.06 9.55
CA LEU A 189 -18.69 -6.32 8.29
C LEU A 189 -18.10 -4.90 8.34
N ALA A 190 -17.95 -4.31 9.54
CA ALA A 190 -17.35 -3.00 9.70
C ALA A 190 -15.89 -2.96 9.22
N LEU A 191 -15.18 -4.09 9.27
CA LEU A 191 -13.79 -4.21 8.76
C LEU A 191 -13.68 -4.05 7.25
N TYR A 192 -14.80 -4.14 6.52
CA TYR A 192 -14.87 -3.99 5.07
C TYR A 192 -15.58 -2.72 4.61
N ARG A 193 -15.89 -1.82 5.56
CA ARG A 193 -16.58 -0.56 5.27
C ARG A 193 -15.66 0.37 4.46
N GLY A 194 -16.06 0.62 3.21
CA GLY A 194 -15.29 1.43 2.26
C GLY A 194 -14.51 0.61 1.22
N LEU A 195 -14.53 -0.72 1.29
CA LEU A 195 -13.84 -1.58 0.32
C LEU A 195 -14.31 -1.29 -1.11
N LEU A 196 -15.63 -1.15 -1.32
CA LEU A 196 -16.17 -0.83 -2.63
C LEU A 196 -15.61 0.50 -3.18
N ALA A 197 -15.55 1.54 -2.34
CA ALA A 197 -14.98 2.82 -2.74
C ALA A 197 -13.48 2.71 -3.04
N HIS A 198 -12.76 1.86 -2.30
CA HIS A 198 -11.35 1.54 -2.57
C HIS A 198 -11.19 0.89 -3.95
N LEU A 199 -12.00 -0.14 -4.25
CA LEU A 199 -11.95 -0.87 -5.52
C LEU A 199 -12.34 0.02 -6.71
N ILE A 200 -13.42 0.81 -6.58
CA ILE A 200 -13.84 1.77 -7.63
C ILE A 200 -12.74 2.76 -7.94
N ARG A 201 -11.99 3.24 -6.94
CA ARG A 201 -10.84 4.14 -7.15
C ARG A 201 -9.68 3.44 -7.86
N GLN A 202 -9.52 2.13 -7.72
CA GLN A 202 -8.41 1.38 -8.28
C GLN A 202 -8.54 1.15 -9.79
N ILE A 203 -9.77 0.98 -10.28
CA ILE A 203 -10.05 0.69 -11.70
C ILE A 203 -9.54 1.83 -12.60
N PRO A 204 -9.88 3.13 -12.38
CA PRO A 204 -9.36 4.23 -13.20
C PRO A 204 -7.84 4.36 -13.12
N ASN A 205 -7.23 4.17 -11.95
CA ASN A 205 -5.78 4.26 -11.81
C ASN A 205 -5.07 3.21 -12.68
N THR A 206 -5.63 2.01 -12.75
CA THR A 206 -5.09 0.92 -13.59
C THR A 206 -5.30 1.21 -15.07
N ALA A 207 -6.49 1.69 -15.44
CA ALA A 207 -6.79 2.07 -16.82
C ALA A 207 -5.87 3.20 -17.34
N ILE A 208 -5.65 4.25 -16.54
CA ILE A 208 -4.76 5.36 -16.90
C ILE A 208 -3.32 4.87 -17.06
N MET A 209 -2.83 4.03 -16.14
CA MET A 209 -1.48 3.47 -16.22
C MET A 209 -1.29 2.67 -17.52
N MET A 210 -2.28 1.87 -17.90
CA MET A 210 -2.27 1.08 -19.13
C MET A 210 -2.30 1.94 -20.38
N ALA A 211 -3.23 2.89 -20.46
CA ALA A 211 -3.32 3.83 -21.58
C ALA A 211 -2.02 4.63 -21.74
N THR A 212 -1.39 5.03 -20.63
CA THR A 212 -0.12 5.75 -20.65
C THR A 212 1.01 4.86 -21.17
N TYR A 213 1.06 3.59 -20.75
CA TYR A 213 2.06 2.64 -21.22
C TYR A 213 1.93 2.35 -22.73
N GLU A 214 0.71 2.11 -23.21
CA GLU A 214 0.43 1.88 -24.63
C GLU A 214 0.82 3.09 -25.48
N LEU A 215 0.51 4.31 -25.01
CA LEU A 215 0.90 5.54 -25.67
C LEU A 215 2.42 5.67 -25.78
N ILE A 216 3.16 5.39 -24.71
CA ILE A 216 4.63 5.46 -24.70
C ILE A 216 5.23 4.46 -25.68
N ILE A 217 4.72 3.22 -25.72
CA ILE A 217 5.20 2.23 -26.69
C ILE A 217 4.92 2.70 -28.11
N HIS A 218 3.71 3.19 -28.37
CA HIS A 218 3.33 3.65 -29.70
C HIS A 218 4.29 4.75 -30.19
N LEU A 219 4.57 5.74 -29.33
CA LEU A 219 5.51 6.83 -29.61
C LEU A 219 6.97 6.36 -29.74
N ALA A 220 7.39 5.32 -29.01
CA ALA A 220 8.73 4.76 -29.12
C ALA A 220 8.92 3.87 -30.36
N SER A 221 7.82 3.39 -30.93
CA SER A 221 7.80 2.56 -32.15
C SER A 221 7.58 3.35 -33.45
N SER A 222 7.21 4.63 -33.35
CA SER A 222 7.00 5.58 -34.45
C SER A 222 8.20 6.49 -34.65
#